data_AF-A0AAP6DBI1-F1
#
_entry.id   AF-A0AAP6DBI1-F1
#
_cell.length_a   1.000
_cell.length_b   1.000
_cell.length_c   1.000
_cell.angle_alpha   90.00
_cell.angle_beta   90.00
_cell.angle_gamma   90.00
#
_symmetry.space_group_name_H-M   'P 1'
#
loop_
_entity.id
_entity.type
_entity.pdbx_description
1 polymer ?
#
loop_
_entity_poly.entity_id
_entity_poly.type
_entity_poly.pdbx_seq_one_letter_code
_entity_poly.pdbx_strand_id
1 'polypeptide(L)'
;AAGMSIDDAVIGVTQGALDAFSRDELQGVIAHEFSHILNGDMRLNTRLIGALFGITCIAHFGHLILDNSNSTRHVSRSSSDSNKGFAVIILIAIVCLVLGWLGTLFGNMIKAAISRQREFLADASAVQFTRNDQGIAGALKKIGSNVQGSTLNTKASDEMSHMMFGQSKLSGFSSLFATHPPLDERIRRIEPNWDGIYAQYSHAQSTAFDNEQVSGFAVGGGSPASQSASPSEQLSETGQQLISQLPPELVDIAREPYSARFIAFALIFDGSDIQREMIKLYVPL
;
A
#
# COMPACT_ATOMS: atom_id res chain seq x y z
N ALA A 1 -3.43 2.57 -4.25
CA ALA A 1 -4.51 3.60 -4.15
C ALA A 1 -5.06 3.71 -2.72
N ALA A 2 -5.66 4.85 -2.34
CA ALA A 2 -6.30 5.07 -1.03
C ALA A 2 -7.69 5.72 -1.20
N GLY A 3 -8.72 5.21 -0.51
CA GLY A 3 -10.09 5.72 -0.58
C GLY A 3 -11.11 4.68 -0.11
N MET A 4 -12.35 5.12 0.21
CA MET A 4 -13.45 4.22 0.62
C MET A 4 -14.46 3.96 -0.51
N SER A 5 -14.48 4.82 -1.51
CA SER A 5 -15.35 4.76 -2.69
C SER A 5 -14.57 5.15 -3.93
N ILE A 6 -15.15 4.91 -5.11
CA ILE A 6 -14.54 5.31 -6.40
C ILE A 6 -14.43 6.84 -6.48
N ASP A 7 -15.40 7.55 -5.89
CA ASP A 7 -15.53 9.01 -5.96
C ASP A 7 -14.52 9.76 -5.07
N ASP A 8 -13.86 9.04 -4.16
CA ASP A 8 -12.90 9.59 -3.16
C ASP A 8 -11.60 8.79 -3.14
N ALA A 9 -11.20 8.25 -4.30
CA ALA A 9 -9.99 7.47 -4.44
C ALA A 9 -8.83 8.33 -4.95
N VAL A 10 -7.69 8.27 -4.26
CA VAL A 10 -6.45 8.95 -4.61
C VAL A 10 -5.37 7.92 -4.94
N ILE A 11 -4.65 8.14 -6.04
CA ILE A 11 -3.45 7.38 -6.40
C ILE A 11 -2.24 8.26 -6.11
N GLY A 12 -1.43 7.86 -5.14
CA GLY A 12 -0.14 8.50 -4.86
C GLY A 12 0.96 7.83 -5.68
N VAL A 13 1.81 8.62 -6.33
CA VAL A 13 2.97 8.14 -7.09
C VAL A 13 4.23 8.61 -6.38
N THR A 14 5.18 7.70 -6.15
CA THR A 14 6.45 8.04 -5.50
C THR A 14 7.42 8.66 -6.50
N GLN A 15 8.30 9.55 -6.04
CA GLN A 15 9.33 10.15 -6.90
C GLN A 15 10.19 9.07 -7.59
N GLY A 16 10.60 8.04 -6.84
CA GLY A 16 11.37 6.93 -7.40
C GLY A 16 10.64 6.16 -8.51
N ALA A 17 9.30 6.11 -8.49
CA ALA A 17 8.54 5.51 -9.59
C ALA A 17 8.56 6.41 -10.85
N LEU A 18 8.49 7.73 -10.68
CA LEU A 18 8.58 8.68 -11.80
C LEU A 18 9.97 8.66 -12.46
N ASP A 19 11.01 8.49 -11.66
CA ASP A 19 12.40 8.47 -12.12
C ASP A 19 12.80 7.11 -12.75
N ALA A 20 12.20 6.01 -12.28
CA ALA A 20 12.57 4.66 -12.73
C ALA A 20 11.77 4.14 -13.93
N PHE A 21 10.50 4.53 -14.04
CA PHE A 21 9.60 4.03 -15.09
C PHE A 21 9.58 4.96 -16.30
N SER A 22 9.54 4.38 -17.50
CA SER A 22 9.21 5.10 -18.72
C SER A 22 7.74 5.50 -18.74
N ARG A 23 7.34 6.37 -19.66
CA ARG A 23 5.94 6.81 -19.80
C ARG A 23 4.97 5.65 -19.95
N ASP A 24 5.29 4.69 -20.81
CA ASP A 24 4.43 3.52 -21.08
C ASP A 24 4.35 2.59 -19.87
N GLU A 25 5.46 2.43 -19.15
CA GLU A 25 5.51 1.64 -17.92
C GLU A 25 4.70 2.30 -16.81
N LEU A 26 4.89 3.59 -16.58
CA LEU A 26 4.14 4.37 -15.59
C LEU A 26 2.64 4.37 -15.92
N GLN A 27 2.28 4.50 -17.20
CA GLN A 27 0.90 4.38 -17.65
C GLN A 27 0.33 2.98 -17.34
N GLY A 28 1.11 1.92 -17.50
CA GLY A 28 0.74 0.56 -17.11
C GLY A 28 0.51 0.42 -15.60
N VAL A 29 1.41 0.97 -14.78
CA VAL A 29 1.28 0.95 -13.31
C VAL A 29 0.05 1.73 -12.85
N ILE A 30 -0.19 2.92 -13.41
CA ILE A 30 -1.38 3.72 -13.08
C ILE A 30 -2.66 2.99 -13.51
N ALA A 31 -2.67 2.35 -14.68
CA ALA A 31 -3.82 1.58 -15.14
C ALA A 31 -4.11 0.38 -14.23
N HIS A 32 -3.07 -0.29 -13.72
CA HIS A 32 -3.20 -1.34 -12.72
C HIS A 32 -3.82 -0.79 -11.41
N GLU A 33 -3.28 0.30 -10.85
CA GLU A 33 -3.82 0.93 -9.63
C GLU A 33 -5.25 1.44 -9.81
N PHE A 34 -5.57 1.98 -10.99
CA PHE A 34 -6.92 2.42 -11.34
C PHE A 34 -7.89 1.25 -11.40
N SER A 35 -7.45 0.08 -11.87
CA SER A 35 -8.29 -1.11 -11.91
C SER A 35 -8.72 -1.58 -10.52
N HIS A 36 -7.89 -1.43 -9.49
CA HIS A 36 -8.27 -1.76 -8.11
C HIS A 36 -9.39 -0.85 -7.60
N ILE A 37 -9.37 0.42 -7.99
CA ILE A 37 -10.43 1.38 -7.67
C ILE A 37 -11.72 0.97 -8.39
N LEU A 38 -11.64 0.79 -9.71
CA LEU A 38 -12.80 0.48 -10.54
C LEU A 38 -13.48 -0.83 -10.15
N ASN A 39 -12.70 -1.86 -9.82
CA ASN A 39 -13.19 -3.18 -9.43
C ASN A 39 -13.62 -3.27 -7.95
N GLY A 40 -13.47 -2.18 -7.19
CA GLY A 40 -13.91 -2.06 -5.81
C GLY A 40 -13.10 -2.90 -4.82
N ASP A 41 -11.82 -3.13 -5.10
CA ASP A 41 -10.96 -4.00 -4.29
C ASP A 41 -10.77 -3.46 -2.87
N MET A 42 -10.81 -2.14 -2.69
CA MET A 42 -10.77 -1.48 -1.38
C MET A 42 -11.95 -1.93 -0.50
N ARG A 43 -13.18 -1.90 -1.04
CA ARG A 43 -14.40 -2.33 -0.32
C ARG A 43 -14.36 -3.81 0.01
N LEU A 44 -13.85 -4.63 -0.91
CA LEU A 44 -13.70 -6.06 -0.69
C LEU A 44 -12.70 -6.32 0.44
N ASN A 45 -11.54 -5.66 0.42
CA ASN A 45 -10.51 -5.81 1.45
C ASN A 45 -11.03 -5.38 2.84
N THR A 46 -11.76 -4.26 2.94
CA THR A 46 -12.39 -3.83 4.20
C THR A 46 -13.38 -4.88 4.74
N ARG A 47 -14.20 -5.49 3.88
CA ARG A 47 -15.12 -6.57 4.27
C ARG A 47 -14.38 -7.82 4.75
N LEU A 48 -13.29 -8.20 4.08
CA LEU A 48 -12.46 -9.33 4.49
C LEU A 48 -11.80 -9.07 5.85
N ILE A 49 -11.27 -7.87 6.07
CA ILE A 49 -10.68 -7.48 7.37
C ILE A 49 -11.74 -7.54 8.47
N GLY A 50 -12.95 -7.03 8.22
CA GLY A 50 -14.06 -7.11 9.18
C GLY A 50 -14.46 -8.55 9.51
N ALA A 51 -14.55 -9.43 8.50
CA ALA A 51 -14.84 -10.85 8.71
C ALA A 51 -13.74 -11.56 9.50
N LEU A 52 -12.47 -11.28 9.19
CA LEU A 52 -11.31 -11.82 9.94
C LEU A 52 -11.31 -11.33 11.38
N PHE A 53 -11.63 -10.06 11.62
CA PHE A 53 -11.75 -9.51 12.96
C PHE A 53 -12.86 -10.21 13.77
N GLY A 54 -13.98 -10.54 13.13
CA GLY A 54 -15.04 -11.35 13.76
C GLY A 54 -14.54 -12.72 14.22
N ILE A 55 -13.64 -13.36 13.45
CA ILE A 55 -13.05 -14.65 13.80
C ILE A 55 -12.01 -14.48 14.93
N THR A 56 -11.16 -13.45 14.88
CA THR A 56 -10.20 -13.17 15.96
C THR A 56 -10.88 -12.83 17.29
N CYS A 57 -12.09 -12.25 17.27
CA CYS A 57 -12.87 -12.02 18.49
C CYS A 57 -13.12 -13.33 19.27
N ILE A 58 -13.31 -14.46 18.58
CA ILE A 58 -13.49 -15.78 19.22
C ILE A 58 -12.21 -16.20 19.95
N ALA A 59 -11.06 -15.99 19.32
CA ALA A 59 -9.76 -16.25 19.93
C ALA A 59 -9.53 -15.34 21.16
N HIS A 60 -9.85 -14.05 21.05
CA HIS A 60 -9.76 -13.10 22.16
C HIS A 60 -10.68 -13.46 23.33
N PHE A 61 -11.89 -13.96 23.05
CA PHE A 61 -12.77 -14.46 24.11
C PHE A 61 -12.17 -15.65 24.85
N GLY A 62 -11.54 -16.60 24.13
CA GLY A 62 -10.78 -17.69 24.73
C GLY A 62 -9.62 -17.21 25.62
N HIS A 63 -8.85 -16.23 25.14
CA HIS A 63 -7.78 -15.60 25.92
C HIS A 63 -8.29 -14.91 27.18
N LEU A 64 -9.35 -14.10 27.07
CA LEU A 64 -9.94 -13.37 28.19
C LEU A 64 -10.39 -14.31 29.31
N ILE A 65 -11.00 -15.45 28.96
CA ILE A 65 -11.40 -16.46 29.95
C ILE A 65 -10.18 -17.04 30.67
N LEU A 66 -9.10 -17.37 29.95
CA LEU A 66 -7.89 -17.95 30.53
C LEU A 66 -7.13 -16.96 31.42
N ASP A 67 -7.00 -15.70 30.99
CA ASP A 67 -6.30 -14.65 31.73
C ASP A 67 -7.02 -14.32 33.04
N ASN A 68 -8.36 -14.22 33.00
CA ASN A 68 -9.18 -14.06 34.21
C ASN A 68 -9.11 -15.28 35.13
N SER A 69 -9.04 -16.50 34.58
CA SER A 69 -8.87 -17.74 35.37
C SER A 69 -7.52 -17.81 36.10
N ASN A 70 -6.46 -17.24 35.49
CA ASN A 70 -5.12 -17.20 36.07
C ASN A 70 -5.02 -16.17 37.20
N SER A 71 -5.68 -15.02 37.05
CA SER A 71 -5.74 -13.97 38.07
C SER A 71 -6.48 -14.43 39.33
N THR A 72 -7.50 -15.29 39.20
CA THR A 72 -8.21 -15.89 40.33
C THR A 72 -7.43 -16.95 41.13
N ARG A 73 -6.28 -17.42 40.65
CA ARG A 73 -5.46 -18.41 41.40
C ARG A 73 -4.83 -17.83 42.67
N HIS A 74 -4.80 -16.52 42.84
CA HIS A 74 -4.21 -15.88 44.02
C HIS A 74 -5.15 -15.69 45.22
N VAL A 75 -6.47 -16.03 45.12
CA VAL A 75 -7.43 -15.63 46.17
C VAL A 75 -8.21 -16.77 46.86
N SER A 76 -8.29 -18.01 46.39
CA SER A 76 -9.15 -18.99 47.09
C SER A 76 -8.57 -20.41 47.23
N ARG A 77 -7.96 -20.65 48.39
CA ARG A 77 -7.89 -21.98 49.04
C ARG A 77 -9.26 -22.28 49.66
N SER A 78 -10.24 -22.79 48.90
CA SER A 78 -11.48 -23.29 49.52
C SER A 78 -12.31 -24.21 48.61
N SER A 79 -12.59 -25.40 49.13
CA SER A 79 -13.62 -26.39 48.76
C SER A 79 -13.38 -27.25 47.50
N SER A 80 -13.50 -28.56 47.73
CA SER A 80 -13.28 -29.69 46.81
C SER A 80 -14.34 -29.84 45.71
N ASP A 81 -15.46 -29.09 45.77
CA ASP A 81 -16.63 -29.30 44.90
C ASP A 81 -16.74 -28.25 43.77
N SER A 82 -16.01 -27.13 43.86
CA SER A 82 -15.96 -26.06 42.85
C SER A 82 -15.06 -26.35 41.65
N ASN A 83 -14.28 -27.44 41.72
CA ASN A 83 -13.24 -27.76 40.73
C ASN A 83 -13.80 -28.22 39.37
N LYS A 84 -15.02 -28.78 39.36
CA LYS A 84 -15.67 -29.26 38.12
C LYS A 84 -16.15 -28.12 37.23
N GLY A 85 -16.73 -27.07 37.81
CA GLY A 85 -17.18 -25.89 37.06
C GLY A 85 -16.00 -25.14 36.42
N PHE A 86 -14.90 -25.03 37.15
CA PHE A 86 -13.65 -24.42 36.65
C PHE A 86 -13.04 -25.23 35.49
N ALA A 87 -13.02 -26.56 35.58
CA ALA A 87 -12.52 -27.42 34.51
C ALA A 87 -13.34 -27.29 33.21
N VAL A 88 -14.67 -27.13 33.31
CA VAL A 88 -15.54 -26.91 32.14
C VAL A 88 -15.27 -25.56 31.49
N ILE A 89 -15.06 -24.50 32.27
CA ILE A 89 -14.73 -23.16 31.77
C ILE A 89 -13.38 -23.17 31.03
N ILE A 90 -12.37 -23.84 31.57
CA ILE A 90 -11.06 -24.00 30.90
C ILE A 90 -11.22 -24.77 29.59
N LEU A 91 -12.00 -25.85 29.56
CA LEU A 91 -12.23 -26.63 28.34
C LEU A 91 -12.90 -25.78 27.25
N ILE A 92 -13.90 -24.98 27.61
CA ILE A 92 -14.54 -24.03 26.68
C ILE A 92 -13.52 -23.03 26.15
N ALA A 93 -12.66 -22.48 27.02
CA ALA A 93 -11.65 -21.52 26.61
C ALA A 93 -10.61 -22.10 25.65
N ILE A 94 -10.16 -23.34 25.88
CA ILE A 94 -9.26 -24.07 24.98
C ILE A 94 -9.92 -24.31 23.63
N VAL A 95 -11.19 -24.72 23.61
CA VAL A 95 -11.95 -24.91 22.35
C VAL A 95 -12.05 -23.59 21.58
N CYS A 96 -12.39 -22.48 22.25
CA CYS A 96 -12.43 -21.15 21.63
C CYS A 96 -11.06 -20.74 21.06
N LEU A 97 -9.96 -21.03 21.76
CA LEU A 97 -8.61 -20.76 21.25
C LEU A 97 -8.28 -21.58 20.00
N VAL A 98 -8.54 -22.89 20.03
CA VAL A 98 -8.25 -23.77 18.90
C VAL A 98 -9.08 -23.37 17.68
N LEU A 99 -10.38 -23.12 17.87
CA LEU A 99 -11.26 -22.65 16.79
C LEU A 99 -10.86 -21.27 16.28
N GLY A 100 -10.49 -20.36 17.18
CA GLY A 100 -10.01 -19.04 16.83
C GLY A 100 -8.72 -19.09 16.01
N TRP A 101 -7.73 -19.88 16.44
CA TRP A 101 -6.46 -20.08 15.73
C TRP A 101 -6.66 -20.75 14.35
N LEU A 102 -7.52 -21.76 14.28
CA LEU A 102 -7.83 -22.42 13.02
C LEU A 102 -8.57 -21.48 12.05
N GLY A 103 -9.51 -20.69 12.60
CA GLY A 103 -10.24 -19.68 11.84
C GLY A 103 -9.33 -18.59 11.28
N THR A 104 -8.37 -18.07 12.07
CA THR A 104 -7.42 -17.06 11.59
C THR A 104 -6.48 -17.63 10.54
N LEU A 105 -6.03 -18.88 10.70
CA LEU A 105 -5.20 -19.57 9.72
C LEU A 105 -5.89 -19.66 8.35
N PHE A 106 -7.10 -20.24 8.31
CA PHE A 106 -7.84 -20.39 7.06
C PHE A 106 -8.32 -19.05 6.52
N GLY A 107 -8.74 -18.12 7.38
CA GLY A 107 -9.15 -16.79 6.98
C GLY A 107 -8.01 -16.03 6.28
N ASN A 108 -6.80 -16.05 6.84
CA ASN A 108 -5.63 -15.42 6.25
C ASN A 108 -5.27 -16.07 4.90
N MET A 109 -5.39 -17.40 4.79
CA MET A 109 -5.14 -18.12 3.54
C MET A 109 -6.16 -17.75 2.44
N ILE A 110 -7.44 -17.64 2.79
CA ILE A 110 -8.50 -17.22 1.86
C ILE A 110 -8.27 -15.76 1.44
N LYS A 111 -7.98 -14.86 2.40
CA LYS A 111 -7.66 -13.45 2.10
C LYS A 111 -6.48 -13.36 1.13
N ALA A 112 -5.40 -14.09 1.39
CA ALA A 112 -4.23 -14.10 0.52
C ALA A 112 -4.55 -14.64 -0.89
N ALA A 113 -5.34 -15.70 -0.99
CA ALA A 113 -5.78 -16.25 -2.28
C ALA A 113 -6.65 -15.26 -3.08
N ILE A 114 -7.57 -14.56 -2.42
CA ILE A 114 -8.39 -13.53 -3.06
C ILE A 114 -7.53 -12.35 -3.51
N SER A 115 -6.59 -11.90 -2.67
CA SER A 115 -5.64 -10.83 -2.98
C SER A 115 -4.86 -11.15 -4.26
N ARG A 116 -4.26 -12.34 -4.36
CA ARG A 116 -3.52 -12.77 -5.56
C ARG A 116 -4.36 -12.77 -6.83
N GLN A 117 -5.63 -13.16 -6.71
CA GLN A 117 -6.51 -13.26 -7.87
C GLN A 117 -6.95 -11.87 -8.35
N ARG A 118 -7.04 -10.90 -7.43
CA ARG A 118 -7.28 -9.50 -7.77
C ARG A 118 -6.08 -8.86 -8.45
N GLU A 119 -4.86 -9.17 -8.02
CA GLU A 119 -3.64 -8.72 -8.71
C GLU A 119 -3.60 -9.20 -10.18
N PHE A 120 -3.92 -10.47 -10.45
CA PHE A 120 -3.97 -10.97 -11.83
C PHE A 120 -5.06 -10.29 -12.67
N LEU A 121 -6.21 -10.01 -12.07
CA LEU A 121 -7.29 -9.28 -12.74
C LEU A 121 -6.87 -7.83 -13.01
N ALA A 122 -6.15 -7.21 -12.08
CA ALA A 122 -5.65 -5.85 -12.22
C ALA A 122 -4.58 -5.75 -13.33
N ASP A 123 -3.68 -6.72 -13.41
CA ASP A 123 -2.71 -6.85 -14.51
C ASP A 123 -3.39 -6.97 -15.87
N ALA A 124 -4.39 -7.85 -15.98
CA ALA A 124 -5.17 -8.00 -17.22
C ALA A 124 -5.94 -6.72 -17.58
N SER A 125 -6.50 -6.04 -16.58
CA SER A 125 -7.22 -4.78 -16.75
C SER A 125 -6.28 -3.64 -17.18
N ALA A 126 -5.05 -3.62 -16.65
CA ALA A 126 -4.03 -2.66 -17.07
C ALA A 126 -3.74 -2.79 -18.57
N VAL A 127 -3.52 -4.02 -19.06
CA VAL A 127 -3.36 -4.29 -20.49
C VAL A 127 -4.60 -3.88 -21.28
N GLN A 128 -5.80 -4.15 -20.77
CA GLN A 128 -7.05 -3.78 -21.42
C GLN A 128 -7.21 -2.25 -21.55
N PHE A 129 -6.83 -1.49 -20.53
CA PHE A 129 -6.96 -0.03 -20.50
C PHE A 129 -5.89 0.66 -21.36
N THR A 130 -4.64 0.21 -21.29
CA THR A 130 -3.54 0.83 -22.04
C THR A 130 -3.44 0.32 -23.48
N ARG A 131 -3.99 -0.86 -23.76
CA ARG A 131 -3.76 -1.63 -24.99
C ARG A 131 -2.27 -1.89 -25.27
N ASN A 132 -1.46 -1.87 -24.22
CA ASN A 132 -0.02 -2.05 -24.26
C ASN A 132 0.40 -3.00 -23.13
N ASP A 133 0.71 -4.25 -23.50
CA ASP A 133 1.18 -5.30 -22.61
C ASP A 133 2.61 -5.03 -22.10
N GLN A 134 3.45 -4.43 -22.94
CA GLN A 134 4.84 -4.09 -22.60
C GLN A 134 4.95 -3.02 -21.52
N GLY A 135 3.95 -2.15 -21.35
CA GLY A 135 3.94 -1.16 -20.27
C GLY A 135 3.98 -1.82 -18.89
N ILE A 136 2.95 -2.61 -18.57
CA ILE A 136 2.88 -3.29 -17.26
C ILE A 136 3.94 -4.40 -17.13
N ALA A 137 4.22 -5.16 -18.19
CA ALA A 137 5.25 -6.20 -18.15
C ALA A 137 6.66 -5.61 -17.95
N GLY A 138 6.98 -4.49 -18.61
CA GLY A 138 8.23 -3.75 -18.45
C GLY A 138 8.41 -3.22 -17.02
N ALA A 139 7.35 -2.63 -16.46
CA ALA A 139 7.35 -2.17 -15.07
C ALA A 139 7.63 -3.32 -14.08
N LEU A 140 6.97 -4.47 -14.26
CA LEU A 140 7.19 -5.66 -13.41
C LEU A 140 8.61 -6.22 -13.54
N LYS A 141 9.16 -6.26 -14.77
CA LYS A 141 10.56 -6.67 -15.02
C LYS A 141 11.55 -5.73 -14.32
N LYS A 142 11.33 -4.41 -14.36
CA LYS A 142 12.16 -3.42 -13.64
C LYS A 142 12.09 -3.56 -12.12
N ILE A 143 10.91 -3.86 -11.57
CA ILE A 143 10.77 -4.11 -10.14
C ILE A 143 11.52 -5.37 -9.73
N GLY A 144 11.39 -6.45 -10.51
CA GLY A 144 12.07 -7.72 -10.25
C GLY A 144 13.59 -7.64 -10.41
N SER A 145 14.12 -6.74 -11.25
CA SER A 145 15.56 -6.50 -11.35
C SER A 145 16.11 -5.66 -10.18
N ASN A 146 15.31 -4.77 -9.59
CA ASN A 146 15.73 -3.82 -8.54
C ASN A 146 15.44 -4.32 -7.11
N VAL A 147 15.80 -5.57 -6.81
CA VAL A 147 15.54 -6.24 -5.51
C VAL A 147 16.12 -5.51 -4.29
N GLN A 148 17.10 -4.63 -4.47
CA GLN A 148 17.74 -3.87 -3.37
C GLN A 148 17.09 -2.49 -3.09
N GLY A 149 16.20 -1.99 -3.95
CA GLY A 149 15.89 -0.55 -4.02
C GLY A 149 14.58 -0.04 -3.37
N SER A 150 13.71 -0.89 -2.83
CA SER A 150 12.40 -0.43 -2.30
C SER A 150 11.95 -1.18 -1.04
N THR A 151 12.85 -1.30 -0.06
CA THR A 151 12.46 -1.84 1.25
C THR A 151 11.99 -0.71 2.16
N LEU A 152 10.74 -0.79 2.64
CA LEU A 152 10.26 0.06 3.72
C LEU A 152 10.58 -0.64 5.05
N ASN A 153 11.61 -0.17 5.74
CA ASN A 153 11.99 -0.69 7.06
C ASN A 153 11.20 0.02 8.17
N THR A 154 9.87 -0.18 8.19
CA THR A 154 9.00 0.35 9.24
C THR A 154 8.12 -0.78 9.80
N LYS A 155 7.72 -0.70 11.08
CA LYS A 155 6.82 -1.70 11.69
C LYS A 155 5.46 -1.78 11.00
N ALA A 156 5.02 -0.69 10.35
CA ALA A 156 3.77 -0.62 9.58
C ALA A 156 3.89 -1.15 8.14
N SER A 157 5.10 -1.53 7.68
CA SER A 157 5.32 -2.02 6.32
C SER A 157 4.51 -3.28 5.98
N ASP A 158 4.30 -4.18 6.95
CA ASP A 158 3.52 -5.40 6.74
C ASP A 158 2.03 -5.09 6.54
N GLU A 159 1.49 -4.14 7.31
CA GLU A 159 0.10 -3.69 7.21
C GLU A 159 -0.17 -2.90 5.93
N MET A 160 0.82 -2.10 5.49
CA MET A 160 0.73 -1.26 4.28
C MET A 160 1.14 -1.99 2.99
N SER A 161 1.73 -3.19 3.09
CA SER A 161 2.26 -3.94 1.93
C SER A 161 1.23 -4.18 0.82
N HIS A 162 -0.05 -4.31 1.19
CA HIS A 162 -1.17 -4.47 0.25
C HIS A 162 -1.54 -3.20 -0.52
N MET A 163 -1.10 -2.02 -0.07
CA MET A 163 -1.39 -0.75 -0.74
C MET A 163 -0.30 -0.36 -1.74
N MET A 164 0.83 -1.08 -1.73
CA MET A 164 2.01 -0.79 -2.54
C MET A 164 2.04 -1.71 -3.76
N PHE A 165 2.38 -1.14 -4.91
CA PHE A 165 2.53 -1.85 -6.18
C PHE A 165 3.72 -2.85 -6.18
N GLY A 166 4.82 -2.48 -5.51
CA GLY A 166 6.01 -3.32 -5.33
C GLY A 166 5.99 -4.08 -4.00
N GLN A 167 6.60 -5.27 -3.97
CA GLN A 167 6.76 -6.03 -2.73
C GLN A 167 7.70 -5.29 -1.76
N SER A 168 7.20 -4.87 -0.60
CA SER A 168 7.98 -4.16 0.43
C SER A 168 8.96 -5.06 1.20
N LYS A 169 8.81 -6.38 1.15
CA LYS A 169 9.71 -7.36 1.80
C LYS A 169 9.91 -8.59 0.92
N LEU A 170 11.16 -9.01 0.80
CA LEU A 170 11.54 -10.27 0.16
C LEU A 170 11.11 -11.44 1.06
N SER A 171 9.89 -11.96 0.89
CA SER A 171 9.38 -13.07 1.70
C SER A 171 9.97 -14.40 1.18
N GLY A 172 11.14 -14.78 1.70
CA GLY A 172 11.80 -16.04 1.38
C GLY A 172 11.10 -17.30 1.92
N PHE A 173 10.03 -17.19 2.72
CA PHE A 173 9.45 -18.36 3.41
C PHE A 173 7.91 -18.43 3.51
N SER A 174 7.14 -17.56 2.87
CA SER A 174 5.69 -17.77 2.84
C SER A 174 5.00 -17.28 1.58
N SER A 175 5.06 -18.08 0.50
CA SER A 175 4.20 -17.86 -0.67
C SER A 175 2.71 -18.02 -0.30
N LEU A 176 2.39 -18.76 0.77
CA LEU A 176 1.02 -18.98 1.23
C LEU A 176 0.40 -17.72 1.84
N PHE A 177 1.16 -16.95 2.63
CA PHE A 177 0.72 -15.67 3.20
C PHE A 177 1.16 -14.44 2.39
N ALA A 178 1.88 -14.64 1.27
CA ALA A 178 2.19 -13.57 0.35
C ALA A 178 0.91 -13.01 -0.25
N THR A 179 0.76 -11.71 -0.08
CA THR A 179 -0.40 -10.90 -0.48
C THR A 179 -0.38 -10.55 -1.95
N HIS A 180 0.83 -10.57 -2.53
CA HIS A 180 1.14 -10.41 -3.93
C HIS A 180 1.61 -11.73 -4.53
N PRO A 181 1.17 -12.11 -5.73
CA PRO A 181 1.71 -13.27 -6.42
C PRO A 181 3.17 -13.02 -6.82
N PRO A 182 3.98 -14.08 -7.00
CA PRO A 182 5.36 -13.93 -7.45
C PRO A 182 5.42 -13.22 -8.80
N LEU A 183 6.38 -12.31 -8.95
CA LEU A 183 6.53 -11.47 -10.14
C LEU A 183 6.66 -12.30 -11.41
N ASP A 184 7.41 -13.40 -11.37
CA ASP A 184 7.58 -14.31 -12.51
C ASP A 184 6.24 -14.82 -13.05
N GLU A 185 5.30 -15.10 -12.15
CA GLU A 185 3.99 -15.66 -12.48
C GLU A 185 3.04 -14.59 -13.05
N ARG A 186 3.22 -13.32 -12.64
CA ARG A 186 2.52 -12.17 -13.22
C ARG A 186 3.04 -11.88 -14.62
N ILE A 187 4.36 -11.80 -14.78
CA ILE A 187 5.01 -11.51 -16.07
C ILE A 187 4.64 -12.60 -17.09
N ARG A 188 4.73 -13.89 -16.73
CA ARG A 188 4.36 -14.99 -17.64
C ARG A 188 2.90 -15.00 -18.08
N ARG A 189 1.98 -14.43 -17.29
CA ARG A 189 0.57 -14.31 -17.69
C ARG A 189 0.34 -13.19 -18.70
N ILE A 190 1.12 -12.11 -18.62
CA ILE A 190 1.05 -10.99 -19.56
C ILE A 190 1.86 -11.30 -20.83
N GLU A 191 3.07 -11.82 -20.65
CA GLU A 191 4.05 -12.13 -21.69
C GLU A 191 4.43 -13.63 -21.63
N PRO A 192 3.65 -14.53 -22.27
CA PRO A 192 3.88 -15.98 -22.21
C PRO A 192 5.23 -16.44 -22.76
N ASN A 193 5.84 -15.61 -23.62
CA ASN A 193 7.11 -15.91 -24.29
C ASN A 193 8.34 -15.41 -23.50
N TRP A 194 8.15 -14.85 -22.31
CA TRP A 194 9.26 -14.35 -21.50
C TRP A 194 10.19 -15.49 -21.04
N ASP A 195 11.49 -15.28 -21.17
CA ASP A 195 12.56 -16.25 -20.91
C ASP A 195 12.87 -16.45 -19.42
N GLY A 196 12.24 -15.68 -18.54
CA GLY A 196 12.45 -15.74 -17.09
C GLY A 196 13.70 -14.98 -16.62
N ILE A 197 14.34 -14.20 -17.50
CA ILE A 197 15.54 -13.44 -17.17
C ILE A 197 15.15 -11.98 -16.96
N TYR A 198 15.52 -11.45 -15.80
CA TYR A 198 15.44 -10.02 -15.51
C TYR A 198 16.66 -9.35 -16.14
N ALA A 199 16.44 -8.59 -17.21
CA ALA A 199 17.49 -7.75 -17.77
C ALA A 199 17.99 -6.76 -16.70
N GLN A 200 19.30 -6.59 -16.56
CA GLN A 200 19.86 -5.58 -15.68
C GLN A 200 19.55 -4.19 -16.25
N TYR A 201 18.64 -3.46 -15.60
CA TYR A 201 18.31 -2.10 -15.99
C TYR A 201 19.36 -1.13 -15.45
N SER A 202 20.04 -0.41 -16.35
CA SER A 202 20.85 0.74 -15.99
C SER A 202 19.92 1.93 -15.73
N HIS A 203 20.01 2.56 -14.55
CA HIS A 203 19.20 3.71 -14.14
C HIS A 203 19.33 4.96 -15.05
N ALA A 204 20.20 4.93 -16.06
CA ALA A 204 20.63 6.13 -16.78
C ALA A 204 19.71 6.62 -17.90
N GLN A 205 18.54 6.01 -18.19
CA GLN A 205 17.92 6.26 -19.51
C GLN A 205 16.38 6.28 -19.64
N SER A 206 15.60 6.21 -18.55
CA SER A 206 14.14 6.14 -18.71
C SER A 206 13.39 6.81 -17.56
N THR A 207 13.34 8.14 -17.57
CA THR A 207 12.33 8.86 -16.79
C THR A 207 11.05 8.98 -17.62
N ALA A 208 9.90 9.05 -16.96
CA ALA A 208 8.61 9.15 -17.63
C ALA A 208 8.43 10.45 -18.44
N PHE A 209 9.28 11.45 -18.21
CA PHE A 209 9.06 12.82 -18.69
C PHE A 209 10.22 13.47 -19.46
N ASP A 210 11.36 12.79 -19.68
CA ASP A 210 12.54 13.43 -20.30
C ASP A 210 12.45 13.67 -21.83
N ASN A 211 11.40 13.24 -22.53
CA ASN A 211 11.41 13.35 -24.00
C ASN A 211 10.06 13.52 -24.73
N GLU A 212 9.02 14.07 -24.11
CA GLU A 212 7.84 14.49 -24.88
C GLU A 212 7.96 15.97 -25.27
N GLN A 213 8.34 16.19 -26.54
CA GLN A 213 7.89 17.36 -27.27
C GLN A 213 6.36 17.37 -27.21
N VAL A 214 5.82 18.19 -26.30
CA VAL A 214 4.40 18.54 -26.27
C VAL A 214 4.04 18.97 -27.69
N SER A 215 3.16 18.21 -28.35
CA SER A 215 2.66 18.54 -29.69
C SER A 215 1.71 19.75 -29.56
N GLY A 216 2.30 20.91 -29.33
CA GLY A 216 1.66 22.22 -29.39
C GLY A 216 1.60 22.67 -30.83
N PHE A 217 0.46 23.24 -31.23
CA PHE A 217 0.20 23.81 -32.54
C PHE A 217 1.40 24.59 -33.09
N ALA A 218 1.98 24.11 -34.19
CA ALA A 218 3.03 24.80 -34.91
C ALA A 218 2.49 26.05 -35.60
N VAL A 219 2.73 27.22 -34.99
CA VAL A 219 2.77 28.49 -35.71
C VAL A 219 4.23 28.80 -35.98
N GLY A 220 4.56 28.98 -37.26
CA GLY A 220 5.91 28.90 -37.78
C GLY A 220 6.85 30.05 -37.42
N GLY A 221 8.13 29.80 -37.69
CA GLY A 221 9.13 30.82 -37.99
C GLY A 221 10.05 31.19 -36.83
N GLY A 222 11.25 30.61 -36.82
CA GLY A 222 12.42 31.12 -36.07
C GLY A 222 12.94 30.12 -35.05
N SER A 223 14.10 29.52 -35.33
CA SER A 223 14.88 28.79 -34.33
C SER A 223 15.35 29.75 -33.23
N PRO A 224 15.08 29.49 -31.94
CA PRO A 224 15.90 30.02 -30.87
C PRO A 224 16.90 28.95 -30.42
N ALA A 225 18.09 29.42 -30.10
CA ALA A 225 19.20 28.63 -29.62
C ALA A 225 18.86 27.82 -28.36
N SER A 226 19.54 26.69 -28.25
CA SER A 226 19.52 25.72 -27.17
C SER A 226 19.74 26.36 -25.79
N GLN A 227 18.66 26.58 -25.06
CA GLN A 227 18.64 26.65 -23.59
C GLN A 227 17.42 25.88 -23.09
N SER A 228 17.48 24.56 -23.23
CA SER A 228 16.52 23.65 -22.61
C SER A 228 17.01 23.32 -21.20
N ALA A 229 16.78 24.21 -20.24
CA ALA A 229 16.67 23.78 -18.85
C ALA A 229 15.44 22.87 -18.79
N SER A 230 15.59 21.65 -18.27
CA SER A 230 14.49 20.71 -18.17
C SER A 230 13.38 21.29 -17.27
N PRO A 231 12.08 21.03 -17.53
CA PRO A 231 11.01 21.47 -16.65
C PRO A 231 11.21 21.01 -15.19
N SER A 232 11.92 19.90 -14.97
CA SER A 232 12.32 19.40 -13.66
C SER A 232 13.39 20.26 -12.99
N GLU A 233 14.37 20.80 -13.73
CA GLU A 233 15.31 21.78 -13.19
C GLU A 233 14.59 23.07 -12.79
N GLN A 234 13.68 23.57 -13.62
CA GLN A 234 12.90 24.77 -13.31
C GLN A 234 11.97 24.58 -12.10
N LEU A 235 11.31 23.43 -11.98
CA LEU A 235 10.47 23.10 -10.81
C LEU A 235 11.32 22.86 -9.55
N SER A 236 12.49 22.27 -9.69
CA SER A 236 13.45 22.07 -8.60
C SER A 236 14.01 23.41 -8.11
N GLU A 237 14.40 24.30 -9.01
CA GLU A 237 14.84 25.65 -8.68
C GLU A 237 13.71 26.47 -8.04
N THR A 238 12.50 26.40 -8.60
CA THR A 238 11.33 27.09 -8.04
C THR A 238 11.00 26.55 -6.64
N GLY A 239 11.05 25.24 -6.45
CA GLY A 239 10.85 24.60 -5.14
C GLY A 239 11.92 25.00 -4.13
N GLN A 240 13.19 25.03 -4.53
CA GLN A 240 14.30 25.48 -3.68
C GLN A 240 14.19 26.98 -3.35
N GLN A 241 13.73 27.80 -4.29
CA GLN A 241 13.45 29.22 -4.04
C GLN A 241 12.29 29.42 -3.08
N LEU A 242 11.21 28.64 -3.20
CA LEU A 242 10.08 28.70 -2.27
C LEU A 242 10.47 28.22 -0.87
N ILE A 243 11.24 27.14 -0.77
CA ILE A 243 11.73 26.62 0.51
C ILE A 243 12.69 27.62 1.17
N SER A 244 13.54 28.30 0.40
CA SER A 244 14.46 29.31 0.95
C SER A 244 13.78 30.60 1.41
N GLN A 245 12.53 30.83 1.00
CA GLN A 245 11.70 31.94 1.50
C GLN A 245 10.95 31.60 2.80
N LEU A 246 10.90 30.31 3.20
CA LEU A 246 10.26 29.92 4.44
C LEU A 246 11.16 30.24 5.65
N PRO A 247 10.58 30.68 6.79
CA PRO A 247 11.32 30.80 8.04
C PRO A 247 12.03 29.48 8.40
N PRO A 248 13.31 29.52 8.81
CA PRO A 248 14.09 28.31 9.07
C PRO A 248 13.46 27.41 10.14
N GLU A 249 12.81 28.00 11.14
CA GLU A 249 12.09 27.28 12.19
C GLU A 249 10.95 26.39 11.63
N LEU A 250 10.23 26.84 10.60
CA LEU A 250 9.16 26.05 9.97
C LEU A 250 9.71 24.89 9.13
N VAL A 251 10.85 25.11 8.47
CA VAL A 251 11.53 24.07 7.69
C VAL A 251 12.05 22.97 8.62
N ASP A 252 12.58 23.34 9.78
CA ASP A 252 13.06 22.38 10.79
C ASP A 252 11.90 21.58 11.41
N ILE A 253 10.79 22.25 11.76
CA ILE A 253 9.56 21.60 12.26
C ILE A 253 8.98 20.63 11.21
N ALA A 254 8.99 21.00 9.93
CA ALA A 254 8.48 20.16 8.84
C ALA A 254 9.33 18.89 8.60
N ARG A 255 10.62 18.92 8.97
CA ARG A 255 11.53 17.78 8.83
C ARG A 255 11.48 16.81 10.01
N GLU A 256 10.84 17.19 11.12
CA GLU A 256 10.67 16.34 12.29
C GLU A 256 9.29 15.65 12.28
N PRO A 257 9.20 14.29 12.31
CA PRO A 257 7.93 13.57 12.13
C PRO A 257 6.82 13.87 13.15
N TYR A 258 7.20 14.23 14.39
CA TYR A 258 6.24 14.59 15.43
C TYR A 258 5.74 16.02 15.25
N SER A 259 6.67 16.94 15.00
CA SER A 259 6.43 18.38 14.89
C SER A 259 5.73 18.76 13.57
N ALA A 260 6.01 18.03 12.48
CA ALA A 260 5.35 18.21 11.18
C ALA A 260 3.83 18.01 11.23
N ARG A 261 3.32 17.22 12.19
CA ARG A 261 1.88 17.04 12.40
C ARG A 261 1.19 18.35 12.74
N PHE A 262 1.84 19.22 13.50
CA PHE A 262 1.28 20.53 13.87
C PHE A 262 1.19 21.47 12.68
N ILE A 263 2.10 21.38 11.72
CA ILE A 263 2.01 22.13 10.46
C ILE A 263 0.82 21.62 9.64
N ALA A 264 0.65 20.29 9.54
CA ALA A 264 -0.52 19.71 8.88
C ALA A 264 -1.83 20.15 9.56
N PHE A 265 -1.90 20.13 10.89
CA PHE A 265 -3.05 20.64 11.63
C PHE A 265 -3.25 22.15 11.43
N ALA A 266 -2.20 22.97 11.43
CA ALA A 266 -2.30 24.41 11.20
C ALA A 266 -2.86 24.73 9.80
N LEU A 267 -2.37 24.03 8.76
CA LEU A 267 -2.90 24.15 7.39
C LEU A 267 -4.35 23.67 7.28
N ILE A 268 -4.72 22.65 8.05
CA ILE A 268 -6.09 22.15 8.18
C ILE A 268 -7.00 23.18 8.88
N PHE A 269 -6.52 23.81 9.95
CA PHE A 269 -7.30 24.74 10.74
C PHE A 269 -7.37 26.15 10.12
N ASP A 270 -6.41 26.56 9.30
CA ASP A 270 -6.44 27.84 8.57
C ASP A 270 -7.30 27.78 7.28
N GLY A 271 -7.85 26.62 6.94
CA GLY A 271 -8.78 26.42 5.82
C GLY A 271 -10.18 27.00 6.06
N SER A 272 -10.84 27.41 4.97
CA SER A 272 -12.21 27.93 4.94
C SER A 272 -13.22 27.05 5.70
N ASP A 273 -14.31 27.63 6.20
CA ASP A 273 -15.29 26.99 7.09
C ASP A 273 -15.84 25.63 6.58
N ILE A 274 -15.87 25.43 5.26
CA ILE A 274 -16.31 24.18 4.61
C ILE A 274 -15.35 23.01 4.90
N GLN A 275 -14.04 23.25 4.93
CA GLN A 275 -13.04 22.22 5.24
C GLN A 275 -13.09 21.82 6.73
N ARG A 276 -13.46 22.75 7.61
CA ARG A 276 -13.65 22.47 9.05
C ARG A 276 -14.87 21.59 9.33
N GLU A 277 -15.96 21.73 8.57
CA GLU A 277 -17.13 20.83 8.71
C GLU A 277 -16.84 19.42 8.23
N MET A 278 -16.15 19.26 7.10
CA MET A 278 -15.78 17.95 6.58
C MET A 278 -14.90 17.20 7.58
N ILE A 279 -13.97 17.87 8.26
CA ILE A 279 -13.03 17.21 9.18
C ILE A 279 -13.69 16.81 10.51
N LYS A 280 -14.64 17.60 11.02
CA LYS A 280 -15.46 17.22 12.20
C LYS A 280 -16.26 15.94 11.99
N LEU A 281 -16.55 15.59 10.73
CA LEU A 281 -17.28 14.37 10.37
C LEU A 281 -16.40 13.10 10.40
N TYR A 282 -15.07 13.24 10.31
CA TYR A 282 -14.14 12.11 10.14
C TYR A 282 -13.08 11.96 11.24
N VAL A 283 -12.91 12.96 12.11
CA VAL A 283 -12.04 12.84 13.29
C VAL A 283 -12.91 12.72 14.55
N PRO A 284 -12.99 11.55 15.18
CA PRO A 284 -13.66 11.44 16.47
C PRO A 284 -12.80 12.15 17.51
N LEU A 285 -13.33 13.22 18.10
CA LEU A 285 -12.85 13.79 19.37
C LEU A 285 -13.27 12.88 20.53
#